data_AF-A0A1Y1MS70-F1
#
_entry.id   AF-A0A1Y1MS70-F1
#
_cell.length_a   1.000
_cell.length_b   1.000
_cell.length_c   1.000
_cell.angle_alpha   90.00
_cell.angle_beta   90.00
_cell.angle_gamma   90.00
#
_symmetry.space_group_name_H-M   'P 1'
#
loop_
_entity.id
_entity.type
_entity.pdbx_description
1 polymer ?
#
loop_
_entity_poly.entity_id
_entity_poly.type
_entity_poly.pdbx_seq_one_letter_code
_entity_poly.pdbx_strand_id
1 'polypeptide(L)'
;PESLAASPNKIVFIGPPGSAMRSLGDKISSTIVAQHASVPCIPWSGTGVDAVEIDKKGIVTVADDVYAKGCVSSWQEGLEKAKEIGFPVMIKASEGGGGKGIRK
;
A
#
# COMPACT_ATOMS: atom_id res chain seq x y z
N PRO A 1 -4.07 -13.26 12.12
CA PRO A 1 -3.81 -12.95 13.55
C PRO A 1 -5.09 -12.92 14.41
N GLU A 2 -6.12 -12.18 13.98
CA GLU A 2 -7.37 -12.04 14.73
C GLU A 2 -8.13 -13.38 14.88
N SER A 3 -8.11 -14.22 13.84
CA SER A 3 -8.66 -15.58 13.90
C SER A 3 -7.98 -16.49 14.92
N LEU A 4 -6.67 -16.32 15.17
CA LEU A 4 -5.92 -17.09 16.17
C LEU A 4 -6.31 -16.66 17.59
N ALA A 5 -6.45 -15.35 17.80
CA ALA A 5 -6.90 -14.79 19.08
C ALA A 5 -8.35 -15.19 19.41
N ALA A 6 -9.20 -15.34 18.40
CA ALA A 6 -10.58 -15.80 18.53
C ALA A 6 -10.74 -17.32 18.74
N SER A 7 -9.65 -18.09 18.64
CA SER A 7 -9.68 -19.53 18.89
C SER A 7 -9.95 -19.85 20.38
N PRO A 8 -10.51 -21.03 20.71
CA PRO A 8 -10.78 -21.43 22.09
C PRO A 8 -9.52 -21.42 22.97
N ASN A 9 -8.34 -21.61 22.38
CA ASN A 9 -7.06 -21.63 23.06
C ASN A 9 -6.42 -20.24 23.20
N LYS A 10 -7.09 -19.16 22.75
CA LYS A 10 -6.61 -17.76 22.80
C LYS A 10 -5.15 -17.62 22.37
N ILE A 11 -4.82 -18.22 21.22
CA ILE A 11 -3.46 -18.27 20.70
C ILE A 11 -2.97 -16.86 20.40
N VAL A 12 -1.92 -16.44 21.10
CA VAL A 12 -1.27 -15.13 20.89
C VAL A 12 -0.42 -15.20 19.63
N PHE A 13 -0.63 -14.25 18.73
CA PHE A 13 0.18 -14.11 17.52
C PHE A 13 1.43 -13.28 17.85
N ILE A 14 2.62 -13.88 17.70
CA ILE A 14 3.90 -13.16 17.84
C ILE A 14 4.17 -12.41 16.55
N GLY A 15 3.71 -11.17 16.49
CA GLY A 15 3.90 -10.28 15.35
C GLY A 15 2.88 -9.13 15.40
N PRO A 16 2.81 -8.31 14.34
CA PRO A 16 1.91 -7.18 14.32
C PRO A 16 0.42 -7.63 14.32
N PRO A 17 -0.49 -6.79 14.81
CA PRO A 17 -1.92 -7.06 14.71
C PRO A 17 -2.37 -7.12 13.24
N GLY A 18 -3.50 -7.79 12.99
CA GLY A 18 -4.05 -7.95 11.64
C GLY A 18 -4.33 -6.61 10.95
N SER A 19 -4.76 -5.60 11.71
CA SER A 19 -4.93 -4.23 11.23
C SER A 19 -3.64 -3.65 10.65
N ALA A 20 -2.53 -3.68 11.41
CA ALA A 20 -1.25 -3.17 10.94
C ALA A 20 -0.72 -3.92 9.70
N MET A 21 -0.94 -5.23 9.64
CA MET A 21 -0.60 -6.03 8.46
C MET A 21 -1.39 -5.63 7.21
N ARG A 22 -2.68 -5.30 7.36
CA ARG A 22 -3.52 -4.84 6.24
C ARG A 22 -3.10 -3.45 5.78
N SER A 23 -2.85 -2.53 6.72
CA SER A 23 -2.46 -1.15 6.40
C SER A 23 -1.13 -1.06 5.65
N LEU A 24 -0.16 -1.92 5.99
CA LEU A 24 1.22 -1.83 5.49
C LEU A 24 1.63 -2.97 4.55
N GLY A 25 0.76 -3.96 4.33
CA GLY A 25 1.07 -5.13 3.51
C GLY A 25 1.00 -4.86 2.01
N ASP A 26 0.10 -3.98 1.59
CA ASP A 26 0.01 -3.56 0.20
C ASP A 26 1.03 -2.46 -0.12
N LYS A 27 1.61 -2.50 -1.33
CA LYS A 27 2.68 -1.59 -1.75
C LYS A 27 2.19 -0.15 -1.89
N ILE A 28 0.96 0.06 -2.36
CA ILE A 28 0.39 1.39 -2.58
C ILE A 28 -0.01 1.98 -1.22
N SER A 29 -0.81 1.26 -0.43
CA SER A 29 -1.25 1.70 0.90
C SER A 29 -0.05 2.01 1.80
N SER A 30 0.94 1.11 1.84
CA SER A 30 2.15 1.29 2.65
C SER A 30 2.95 2.52 2.24
N THR A 31 3.05 2.81 0.93
CA THR A 31 3.78 3.99 0.42
C THR A 31 3.04 5.29 0.75
N ILE A 32 1.70 5.31 0.68
CA ILE A 32 0.90 6.48 1.08
C ILE A 32 1.09 6.78 2.57
N VAL A 33 1.04 5.75 3.42
CA VAL A 33 1.29 5.89 4.87
C VAL A 33 2.72 6.37 5.15
N ALA A 34 3.70 5.91 4.38
CA ALA A 34 5.08 6.40 4.49
C ALA A 34 5.20 7.89 4.12
N GLN A 35 4.54 8.32 3.03
CA GLN A 35 4.49 9.73 2.62
C GLN A 35 3.81 10.59 3.69
N HIS A 36 2.72 10.12 4.29
CA HIS A 36 2.06 10.79 5.42
C HIS A 36 3.00 11.01 6.60
N ALA A 37 3.85 10.03 6.90
CA ALA A 37 4.88 10.12 7.93
C ALA A 37 6.13 10.93 7.51
N SER A 38 6.08 11.64 6.38
CA SER A 38 7.21 12.39 5.80
C SER A 38 8.45 11.51 5.52
N VAL A 39 8.24 10.22 5.27
CA VAL A 39 9.31 9.29 4.88
C VAL A 39 9.54 9.38 3.37
N PRO A 40 10.78 9.67 2.90
CA PRO A 40 11.07 9.72 1.47
C PRO A 40 10.79 8.38 0.77
N CYS A 41 10.07 8.45 -0.33
CA CYS A 41 9.70 7.30 -1.14
C CYS A 41 10.28 7.42 -2.56
N ILE A 42 10.54 6.27 -3.19
CA ILE A 42 10.97 6.24 -4.61
C ILE A 42 9.85 6.82 -5.48
N PRO A 43 10.14 7.66 -6.49
CA PRO A 43 9.12 8.17 -7.40
C PRO A 43 8.23 7.08 -8.00
N TRP A 44 6.92 7.28 -7.89
CA TRP A 44 5.89 6.33 -8.31
C TRP A 44 4.60 7.07 -8.72
N SER A 45 3.61 6.36 -9.26
CA SER A 45 2.37 6.94 -9.78
C SER A 45 1.58 7.77 -8.75
N GLY A 46 1.66 7.42 -7.46
CA GLY A 46 1.01 8.14 -6.35
C GLY A 46 1.94 9.08 -5.57
N THR A 47 3.01 9.57 -6.18
CA THR A 47 3.90 10.55 -5.52
C THR A 47 3.09 11.78 -5.09
N GLY A 48 3.17 12.15 -3.80
CA GLY A 48 2.43 13.26 -3.21
C GLY A 48 1.05 12.91 -2.65
N VAL A 49 0.63 11.64 -2.74
CA VAL A 49 -0.59 11.13 -2.08
C VAL A 49 -0.28 10.75 -0.63
N ASP A 50 -0.72 11.54 0.34
CA ASP A 50 -0.38 11.39 1.76
C ASP A 50 -1.58 11.42 2.71
N ALA A 51 -2.80 11.47 2.16
CA ALA A 51 -4.02 11.48 2.96
C ALA A 51 -4.29 10.09 3.56
N VAL A 52 -4.49 10.05 4.88
CA VAL A 52 -4.84 8.83 5.62
C VAL A 52 -5.88 9.15 6.68
N GLU A 53 -6.63 8.13 7.07
CA GLU A 53 -7.58 8.16 8.19
C GLU A 53 -6.98 7.41 9.37
N ILE A 54 -7.16 7.96 10.58
CA ILE A 54 -6.67 7.35 11.82
C ILE A 54 -7.86 7.10 12.73
N ASP A 55 -8.16 5.83 12.99
CA ASP A 55 -9.22 5.46 13.93
C ASP A 55 -8.78 5.72 15.39
N LYS A 56 -9.73 5.76 16.33
CA LYS A 56 -9.53 5.93 17.78
C LYS A 56 -8.55 4.92 18.39
N LYS A 57 -8.34 3.79 17.72
CA LYS A 57 -7.38 2.74 18.11
C LYS A 57 -5.97 2.95 17.56
N GLY A 58 -5.71 4.07 16.88
CA GLY A 58 -4.44 4.38 16.23
C GLY A 58 -4.19 3.55 14.96
N ILE A 59 -5.24 2.96 14.37
CA ILE A 59 -5.12 2.19 13.13
C ILE A 59 -5.18 3.18 11.98
N VAL A 60 -4.15 3.14 11.13
CA VAL A 60 -4.05 3.98 9.93
C VAL A 60 -4.66 3.24 8.74
N THR A 61 -5.59 3.88 8.04
CA THR A 61 -6.23 3.35 6.83
C THR A 61 -6.16 4.38 5.70
N VAL A 62 -6.11 3.89 4.47
CA VAL A 62 -6.18 4.74 3.26
C VAL A 62 -7.56 4.55 2.66
N ALA A 63 -8.29 5.63 2.43
CA ALA A 63 -9.60 5.58 1.79
C ALA A 63 -9.47 5.17 0.31
N ASP A 64 -10.49 4.51 -0.24
CA ASP A 64 -10.45 3.94 -1.59
C ASP A 64 -10.22 5.00 -2.68
N ASP A 65 -10.76 6.21 -2.51
CA ASP A 65 -10.57 7.33 -3.43
C ASP A 65 -9.13 7.87 -3.41
N VAL A 66 -8.49 7.87 -2.24
CA VAL A 66 -7.09 8.24 -2.08
C VAL A 66 -6.19 7.15 -2.65
N TYR A 67 -6.49 5.88 -2.35
CA TYR A 67 -5.78 4.72 -2.88
C TYR A 67 -5.81 4.70 -4.42
N ALA A 68 -6.96 4.98 -5.01
CA ALA A 68 -7.14 5.02 -6.46
C ALA A 68 -6.22 6.05 -7.15
N LYS A 69 -5.85 7.15 -6.48
CA LYS A 69 -4.89 8.15 -7.02
C LYS A 69 -3.48 7.59 -7.21
N GLY A 70 -3.12 6.53 -6.47
CA GLY A 70 -1.85 5.83 -6.65
C GLY A 70 -1.89 4.73 -7.73
N CYS A 71 -3.08 4.34 -8.17
CA CYS A 71 -3.30 3.33 -9.19
C CYS A 71 -3.25 3.92 -10.60
N VAL A 72 -3.12 3.04 -11.60
CA VAL A 72 -3.34 3.38 -13.01
C VAL A 72 -4.44 2.47 -13.56
N SER A 73 -5.45 3.08 -14.18
CA SER A 73 -6.67 2.40 -14.63
C SER A 73 -6.61 1.93 -16.09
N SER A 74 -5.63 2.42 -16.85
CA SER A 74 -5.43 2.06 -18.26
C SER A 74 -3.93 2.02 -18.59
N TRP A 75 -3.58 1.37 -19.70
CA TRP A 75 -2.19 1.33 -20.17
C TRP A 75 -1.71 2.72 -20.64
N GLN A 76 -2.63 3.55 -21.14
CA GLN A 76 -2.34 4.93 -21.53
C GLN A 76 -1.93 5.77 -20.33
N GLU A 77 -2.72 5.72 -19.25
CA GLU A 77 -2.41 6.40 -17.99
C GLU A 77 -1.10 5.89 -17.39
N GLY A 78 -0.87 4.57 -17.43
CA GLY A 78 0.40 3.97 -17.03
C GLY A 78 1.60 4.50 -17.82
N LEU A 79 1.44 4.69 -19.13
CA LEU A 79 2.48 5.25 -20.01
C LEU A 79 2.74 6.73 -19.72
N GLU A 80 1.70 7.52 -19.44
CA GLU A 80 1.83 8.93 -19.05
C GLU A 80 2.61 9.05 -17.73
N LYS A 81 2.22 8.28 -16.71
CA LYS A 81 2.94 8.23 -15.43
C LYS A 81 4.38 7.76 -15.58
N ALA A 82 4.63 6.77 -16.44
CA ALA A 82 6.00 6.31 -16.70
C ALA A 82 6.88 7.41 -17.32
N LYS A 83 6.32 8.24 -18.21
CA LYS A 83 7.03 9.40 -18.79
C LYS A 83 7.30 10.48 -17.74
N GLU A 84 6.33 10.76 -16.86
CA GLU A 84 6.48 11.72 -15.76
C GLU A 84 7.59 11.31 -14.78
N ILE A 85 7.65 10.02 -14.43
CA ILE A 85 8.66 9.45 -13.51
C ILE A 85 10.04 9.38 -14.17
N GLY A 86 10.09 9.08 -15.48
CA GLY A 86 11.32 8.85 -16.23
C GLY A 86 11.70 7.37 -16.30
N PHE A 87 12.12 6.93 -17.49
CA PHE A 87 12.54 5.55 -17.74
C PHE A 87 13.98 5.27 -17.23
N PRO A 88 14.29 4.03 -16.81
CA PRO A 88 13.42 2.86 -16.77
C PRO A 88 12.45 2.85 -15.57
N VAL A 89 11.28 2.24 -15.73
CA VAL A 89 10.24 2.14 -14.70
C VAL A 89 9.97 0.68 -14.31
N MET A 90 9.15 0.48 -13.28
CA MET A 90 8.71 -0.84 -12.83
C MET A 90 7.19 -0.90 -12.75
N ILE A 91 6.57 -1.80 -13.50
CA ILE A 91 5.13 -2.08 -13.40
C ILE A 91 4.93 -3.15 -12.34
N LYS A 92 4.13 -2.85 -11.30
CA LYS A 92 3.84 -3.78 -10.21
C LYS A 92 2.33 -3.89 -9.97
N ALA A 93 1.83 -5.11 -9.91
CA ALA A 93 0.52 -5.38 -9.31
C ALA A 93 0.62 -5.16 -7.79
N SER A 94 -0.33 -4.39 -7.23
CA SER A 94 -0.45 -4.10 -5.79
C SER A 94 -0.51 -5.41 -4.99
N GLU A 95 -1.43 -6.29 -5.37
CA GLU A 95 -1.71 -7.59 -4.76
C GLU A 95 -0.80 -8.74 -5.26
N GLY A 96 0.24 -8.42 -6.04
CA GLY A 96 1.19 -9.42 -6.52
C GLY A 96 2.04 -10.00 -5.39
N GLY A 97 1.77 -11.26 -5.02
CA GLY A 97 2.55 -12.03 -4.06
C GLY A 97 3.72 -12.78 -4.70
N GLY A 98 4.91 -12.69 -4.10
CA GLY A 98 6.11 -13.46 -4.50
C GLY A 98 6.50 -13.27 -5.96
N GLY A 99 7.11 -12.13 -6.32
CA GLY A 99 7.63 -11.85 -7.68
C GLY A 99 6.59 -11.80 -8.82
N LYS A 100 5.34 -12.19 -8.57
CA LYS A 100 4.25 -12.16 -9.56
C LYS A 100 3.74 -10.74 -9.77
N GLY A 101 3.35 -10.43 -11.01
CA GLY A 101 2.83 -9.12 -11.38
C GLY A 101 3.88 -8.01 -11.46
N ILE A 102 5.17 -8.35 -11.57
CA ILE A 102 6.27 -7.37 -11.69
C ILE A 102 6.86 -7.42 -13.10
N ARG A 103 7.00 -6.27 -13.76
CA ARG A 103 7.67 -6.11 -15.08
C ARG A 103 8.61 -4.90 -15.05
N LYS A 104 9.71 -5.01 -15.79
CA LYS A 104 10.69 -3.94 -16.06
C LYS A 104 10.39 -3.33 -17.42
#